data_AF-A0A8T4NB10-F1
#
_entry.id   AF-A0A8T4NB10-F1
#
_cell.length_a   1.000
_cell.length_b   1.000
_cell.length_c   1.000
_cell.angle_alpha   90.00
_cell.angle_beta   90.00
_cell.angle_gamma   90.00
#
_symmetry.space_group_name_H-M   'P 1'
#
loop_
_entity.id
_entity.type
_entity.pdbx_description
1 polymer ?
#
loop_
_entity_poly.entity_id
_entity_poly.type
_entity_poly.pdbx_seq_one_letter_code
_entity_poly.pdbx_strand_id
1 'polypeptide(L)'
;MGDEIYYGLKNALERGQSLNAAVQSFINAGYNPVEVREAEKMISSDGGVSSITGEANDLNAPVSNENFEEQKAQPLPKSGFQPKSSGSWKKVLLIILIIVLILIILGTSGFLVYNLLP
;
A
#
# COMPACT_ATOMS: atom_id res chain seq x y z
N MET A 1 -2.72 -5.80 -6.41
CA MET A 1 -1.73 -4.78 -5.99
C MET A 1 -2.00 -3.47 -6.71
N GLY A 2 -2.26 -3.44 -8.02
CA GLY A 2 -2.63 -2.20 -8.74
C GLY A 2 -3.71 -1.32 -8.08
N ASP A 3 -4.75 -1.93 -7.49
CA ASP A 3 -5.85 -1.18 -6.84
C ASP A 3 -5.36 -0.25 -5.71
N GLU A 4 -4.38 -0.68 -4.90
CA GLU A 4 -3.90 0.12 -3.76
C GLU A 4 -3.12 1.36 -4.22
N ILE A 5 -2.39 1.23 -5.34
CA ILE A 5 -1.66 2.32 -5.97
C ILE A 5 -2.65 3.30 -6.61
N TYR A 6 -3.68 2.79 -7.29
CA TYR A 6 -4.73 3.62 -7.89
C TYR A 6 -5.44 4.48 -6.83
N TYR A 7 -5.92 3.89 -5.74
CA TYR A 7 -6.58 4.65 -4.67
C TYR A 7 -5.61 5.62 -3.97
N GLY A 8 -4.34 5.23 -3.84
CA GLY A 8 -3.30 6.08 -3.27
C GLY A 8 -2.99 7.31 -4.12
N LEU A 9 -2.80 7.13 -5.44
CA LEU A 9 -2.61 8.21 -6.40
C LEU A 9 -3.82 9.14 -6.46
N LYS A 10 -5.04 8.58 -6.44
CA LYS A 10 -6.28 9.36 -6.39
C LYS A 10 -6.36 10.26 -5.14
N ASN A 11 -6.07 9.70 -3.97
CA ASN A 11 -6.04 10.47 -2.72
C ASN A 11 -4.99 11.59 -2.74
N ALA A 12 -3.80 11.33 -3.31
CA ALA A 12 -2.78 12.37 -3.48
C ALA A 12 -3.28 13.54 -4.35
N LEU A 13 -4.00 13.20 -5.43
CA LEU A 13 -4.65 14.16 -6.33
C LEU A 13 -5.74 14.98 -5.62
N GLU A 14 -6.60 14.33 -4.83
CA GLU A 14 -7.64 15.00 -4.03
C GLU A 14 -7.04 15.98 -3.00
N ARG A 15 -5.80 15.76 -2.58
CA ARG A 15 -5.03 16.67 -1.70
C ARG A 15 -4.31 17.79 -2.47
N GLY A 16 -4.48 17.86 -3.80
CA GLY A 16 -3.91 18.89 -4.66
C GLY A 16 -2.47 18.62 -5.11
N GLN A 17 -1.93 17.42 -4.91
CA GLN A 17 -0.64 17.07 -5.50
C GLN A 17 -0.79 16.85 -7.02
N SER A 18 0.25 17.16 -7.80
CA SER A 18 0.26 16.82 -9.22
C SER A 18 0.42 15.31 -9.39
N LEU A 19 -0.16 14.76 -10.46
CA LEU A 19 -0.11 13.33 -10.76
C LEU A 19 1.34 12.83 -10.85
N ASN A 20 2.21 13.59 -11.50
CA ASN A 20 3.63 13.26 -11.64
C ASN A 20 4.36 13.26 -10.29
N ALA A 21 4.12 14.25 -9.43
CA ALA A 21 4.71 14.29 -8.08
C ALA A 21 4.24 13.09 -7.22
N ALA A 22 2.98 12.70 -7.35
CA ALA A 22 2.44 11.53 -6.67
C ALA A 22 3.10 10.24 -7.20
N VAL A 23 3.16 10.05 -8.53
CA VAL A 23 3.83 8.90 -9.18
C VAL A 23 5.27 8.76 -8.69
N GLN A 24 6.04 9.85 -8.68
CA GLN A 24 7.42 9.83 -8.20
C GLN A 24 7.51 9.46 -6.72
N SER A 25 6.55 9.91 -5.90
CA SER A 25 6.49 9.54 -4.47
C SER A 25 6.27 8.04 -4.27
N PHE A 26 5.40 7.40 -5.08
CA PHE A 26 5.20 5.95 -5.03
C PHE A 26 6.44 5.18 -5.47
N ILE A 27 7.13 5.62 -6.53
CA ILE A 27 8.40 5.00 -6.96
C ILE A 27 9.46 5.10 -5.87
N ASN A 28 9.59 6.27 -5.24
CA ASN A 28 10.52 6.50 -4.13
C ASN A 28 10.18 5.67 -2.89
N ALA A 29 8.90 5.33 -2.69
CA ALA A 29 8.43 4.46 -1.61
C ALA A 29 8.67 2.96 -1.88
N GLY A 30 9.23 2.61 -3.04
CA GLY A 30 9.60 1.24 -3.40
C GLY A 30 8.51 0.45 -4.13
N TYR A 31 7.45 1.10 -4.59
CA TYR A 31 6.46 0.46 -5.46
C TYR A 31 7.04 0.19 -6.85
N ASN A 32 6.51 -0.83 -7.54
CA ASN A 32 6.96 -1.19 -8.88
C ASN A 32 6.60 -0.08 -9.89
N PRO A 33 7.58 0.51 -10.61
CA PRO A 33 7.30 1.59 -11.56
C PRO A 33 6.32 1.23 -12.67
N VAL A 34 6.24 -0.04 -13.06
CA VAL A 34 5.30 -0.51 -14.10
C VAL A 34 3.87 -0.43 -13.59
N GLU A 35 3.61 -0.92 -12.37
CA GLU A 35 2.28 -0.88 -11.75
C GLU A 35 1.84 0.55 -11.45
N VAL A 36 2.76 1.41 -11.03
CA VAL A 36 2.48 2.84 -10.79
C VAL A 36 2.07 3.56 -12.07
N ARG A 37 2.75 3.30 -13.19
CA ARG A 37 2.38 3.87 -14.50
C ARG A 37 1.08 3.30 -15.05
N GLU A 38 0.75 2.05 -14.75
CA GLU A 38 -0.52 1.47 -15.13
C GLU A 38 -1.68 2.15 -14.37
N ALA A 39 -1.53 2.34 -13.06
CA ALA A 39 -2.48 3.08 -12.23
C ALA A 39 -2.62 4.55 -12.67
N GLU A 40 -1.51 5.21 -13.04
CA GLU A 40 -1.51 6.56 -13.64
C GLU A 40 -2.41 6.61 -14.87
N LYS A 41 -2.24 5.67 -15.81
CA LYS A 41 -3.09 5.60 -17.02
C LYS A 41 -4.56 5.38 -16.69
N MET A 42 -4.85 4.54 -15.69
CA MET A 42 -6.23 4.31 -15.24
C MET A 42 -6.84 5.62 -14.72
N ILE A 43 -6.12 6.39 -13.91
CA ILE A 43 -6.58 7.70 -13.42
C ILE A 43 -6.79 8.70 -14.57
N SER A 44 -5.87 8.77 -15.53
CA SER A 44 -6.02 9.63 -16.70
C SER A 44 -7.23 9.24 -17.57
N SER A 45 -7.56 7.94 -17.63
CA SER A 45 -8.68 7.42 -18.41
C SER A 45 -10.03 7.60 -17.73
N ASP A 46 -10.06 7.62 -16.39
CA ASP A 46 -11.27 7.70 -15.57
C ASP A 46 -11.86 9.12 -15.51
N GLY A 47 -11.25 10.10 -16.19
CA GLY A 47 -11.82 11.44 -16.41
C GLY A 47 -12.01 12.30 -15.15
N GLY A 48 -11.58 11.82 -13.97
CA GLY A 48 -11.81 12.48 -12.68
C GLY A 48 -10.93 13.69 -12.40
N VAL A 49 -9.85 13.86 -13.17
CA VAL A 49 -9.05 15.09 -13.15
C VAL A 49 -8.90 15.50 -14.60
N SER A 50 -9.84 16.34 -15.07
CA SER A 50 -9.54 17.24 -16.17
C SER A 50 -8.23 17.89 -15.80
N SER A 51 -7.18 17.49 -16.51
CA SER A 51 -5.88 18.11 -16.48
C SER A 51 -6.16 19.61 -16.50
N ILE A 52 -5.97 20.27 -15.37
CA ILE A 52 -5.65 21.69 -15.39
C ILE A 52 -4.24 21.68 -15.96
N THR A 53 -4.16 21.42 -17.27
CA THR A 53 -3.06 21.79 -18.14
C THR A 53 -3.17 23.30 -18.21
N GLY A 54 -2.93 23.95 -17.07
CA GLY A 54 -2.19 25.20 -17.07
C GLY A 54 -0.82 24.80 -17.59
N GLU A 55 -0.71 24.78 -18.91
CA GLU A 55 0.53 25.03 -19.61
C GLU A 55 1.00 26.38 -19.09
N ALA A 56 1.73 26.35 -17.98
CA ALA A 56 2.52 27.46 -17.52
C ALA A 56 3.60 27.63 -18.59
N ASN A 57 3.24 28.37 -19.63
CA ASN A 57 4.17 29.18 -20.37
C ASN A 57 5.04 29.87 -19.32
N ASP A 58 6.29 29.42 -19.22
CA ASP A 58 7.39 30.09 -18.55
C ASP A 58 7.56 31.49 -19.15
N LEU A 59 6.66 32.40 -18.76
CA LEU A 59 6.99 33.80 -18.66
C LEU A 59 7.87 33.90 -17.42
N ASN A 60 9.16 33.76 -17.68
CA ASN A 60 10.30 34.38 -17.01
C ASN A 60 9.88 35.52 -16.05
N ALA A 61 9.37 35.15 -14.88
CA ALA A 61 9.15 36.07 -13.78
C ALA A 61 10.33 35.89 -12.84
N PRO A 62 11.02 36.99 -12.46
CA PRO A 62 12.13 36.90 -11.52
C PRO A 62 11.60 36.28 -10.24
N VAL A 63 12.19 35.14 -9.90
CA VAL A 63 12.10 34.48 -8.61
C VAL A 63 12.26 35.55 -7.54
N SER A 64 11.12 35.99 -6.99
CA SER A 64 11.11 36.76 -5.77
C SER A 64 11.74 35.86 -4.73
N ASN A 65 12.89 36.27 -4.23
CA ASN A 65 13.45 35.81 -2.97
C ASN A 65 12.44 36.14 -1.86
N GLU A 66 11.32 35.43 -1.82
CA GLU A 66 10.67 35.17 -0.55
C GLU A 66 11.66 34.31 0.21
N ASN A 67 12.40 35.02 1.06
CA ASN A 67 12.83 34.59 2.38
C ASN A 67 12.22 33.23 2.72
N PHE A 68 12.87 32.17 2.25
CA PHE A 68 12.90 30.92 2.96
C PHE A 68 13.53 31.30 4.29
N GLU A 69 12.67 31.71 5.24
CA GLU A 69 12.97 31.52 6.63
C GLU A 69 13.46 30.10 6.70
N GLU A 70 14.77 30.00 6.98
CA GLU A 70 15.47 28.79 7.28
C GLU A 70 14.61 28.08 8.32
N GLN A 71 13.75 27.19 7.82
CA GLN A 71 12.83 26.40 8.60
C GLN A 71 13.74 25.40 9.28
N LYS A 72 14.37 25.92 10.34
CA LYS A 72 15.40 25.37 11.18
C LYS A 72 15.23 23.88 11.18
N ALA A 73 16.03 23.21 10.33
CA ALA A 73 15.84 21.83 9.90
C ALA A 73 15.25 21.04 11.06
N GLN A 74 13.92 20.96 11.10
CA GLN A 74 13.26 20.15 12.09
C GLN A 74 13.68 18.78 11.60
N PRO A 75 14.49 18.04 12.38
CA PRO A 75 14.96 16.74 11.93
C PRO A 75 13.71 16.01 11.51
N LEU A 76 13.59 15.73 10.20
CA LEU A 76 12.43 15.06 9.64
C LEU A 76 12.17 13.93 10.62
N PRO A 77 10.98 13.86 11.25
CA PRO A 77 10.67 12.74 12.11
C PRO A 77 10.98 11.55 11.22
N LYS A 78 12.01 10.78 11.58
CA LYS A 78 12.32 9.51 10.94
C LYS A 78 10.99 8.79 11.09
N SER A 79 10.18 8.82 10.05
CA SER A 79 8.97 8.02 9.97
C SER A 79 9.56 6.63 9.81
N GLY A 80 9.95 6.05 10.95
CA GLY A 80 10.20 4.66 11.08
C GLY A 80 8.91 4.06 10.63
N PHE A 81 8.90 3.61 9.38
CA PHE A 81 7.90 2.74 8.84
C PHE A 81 8.00 1.50 9.74
N GLN A 82 7.28 1.53 10.86
CA GLN A 82 7.15 0.37 11.72
C GLN A 82 6.37 -0.60 10.84
N PRO A 83 6.99 -1.69 10.35
CA PRO A 83 6.23 -2.68 9.62
C PRO A 83 5.10 -3.10 10.54
N LYS A 84 3.86 -2.84 10.11
CA LYS A 84 2.65 -3.20 10.85
C LYS A 84 2.76 -4.68 11.15
N SER A 85 3.18 -5.02 12.37
CA SER A 85 3.50 -6.39 12.74
C SER A 85 2.21 -7.18 12.56
N SER A 86 2.22 -8.07 11.57
CA SER A 86 1.07 -8.87 11.17
C SER A 86 0.64 -9.75 12.34
N GLY A 87 -0.31 -9.21 13.10
CA GLY A 87 -0.78 -9.79 14.33
C GLY A 87 -1.39 -11.17 14.09
N SER A 88 -1.00 -12.10 14.94
CA SER A 88 -1.76 -13.31 15.31
C SER A 88 -1.98 -14.39 14.25
N TRP A 89 -1.52 -14.27 13.01
CA TRP A 89 -1.67 -15.37 12.03
C TRP A 89 -1.02 -16.68 12.48
N LYS A 90 0.08 -16.60 13.24
CA LYS A 90 0.71 -17.79 13.85
C LYS A 90 -0.20 -18.49 14.86
N LYS A 91 -1.03 -17.75 15.60
CA LYS A 91 -2.00 -18.33 16.55
C LYS A 91 -3.13 -19.06 15.82
N VAL A 92 -3.62 -18.48 14.73
CA VAL A 92 -4.65 -19.11 13.89
C VAL A 92 -4.13 -20.42 13.29
N LEU A 93 -2.90 -20.40 12.75
CA LEU A 93 -2.26 -21.60 12.20
C LEU A 93 -2.05 -22.69 13.26
N LEU A 94 -1.70 -22.30 14.50
CA LEU A 94 -1.55 -23.23 15.61
C LEU A 94 -2.89 -23.85 16.05
N ILE A 95 -3.98 -23.08 16.06
CA ILE A 95 -5.33 -23.60 16.37
C ILE A 95 -5.79 -24.62 15.31
N ILE A 96 -5.60 -24.31 14.03
CA ILE A 96 -5.94 -25.21 12.92
C ILE A 96 -5.18 -26.54 13.05
N LEU A 97 -3.87 -26.48 13.36
CA LEU A 97 -3.04 -27.66 13.55
C LEU A 97 -3.56 -28.58 14.66
N ILE A 98 -3.98 -28.00 15.80
CA ILE A 98 -4.52 -28.76 16.94
C ILE A 98 -5.83 -29.45 16.57
N ILE A 99 -6.73 -28.77 15.85
CA ILE A 99 -8.02 -29.36 15.42
C ILE A 99 -7.78 -30.57 14.51
N VAL A 100 -6.86 -30.46 13.54
CA VAL A 100 -6.52 -31.57 12.64
C VAL A 100 -5.95 -32.76 13.42
N LEU A 101 -5.08 -32.50 14.40
CA LEU A 101 -4.51 -33.56 15.24
C LEU A 101 -5.61 -34.32 16.02
N ILE A 102 -6.57 -33.59 16.60
CA ILE A 102 -7.69 -34.19 17.34
C ILE A 102 -8.56 -35.05 16.42
N LEU A 103 -8.87 -34.56 15.21
CA LEU A 103 -9.67 -35.32 14.24
C LEU A 103 -8.98 -36.62 13.82
N ILE A 104 -7.66 -36.61 13.63
CA ILE A 104 -6.89 -37.81 13.32
C ILE A 104 -6.98 -38.81 14.47
N ILE A 105 -6.77 -38.37 15.71
CA ILE A 105 -6.81 -39.25 16.89
C ILE A 105 -8.20 -39.87 17.06
N LEU A 106 -9.27 -39.09 16.90
CA LEU A 106 -10.64 -39.59 16.99
C LEU A 106 -10.96 -40.57 15.85
N GLY A 107 -10.53 -40.25 14.63
CA GLY A 107 -10.70 -41.12 13.46
C GLY A 107 -9.97 -42.45 13.61
N THR A 108 -8.70 -42.44 14.04
CA THR A 108 -7.92 -43.66 14.26
C THR A 108 -8.47 -44.49 15.40
N SER A 109 -8.94 -43.85 16.49
CA SER A 109 -9.54 -44.55 17.62
C SER A 109 -10.84 -45.22 17.23
N GLY A 110 -11.72 -44.51 16.51
CA GLY A 110 -12.97 -45.07 16.00
C GLY A 110 -12.75 -46.21 15.00
N PHE A 111 -11.77 -46.06 14.09
CA PHE A 111 -11.40 -47.10 13.15
C PHE A 111 -10.86 -48.36 13.85
N LEU A 112 -10.02 -48.19 14.88
CA LEU A 112 -9.51 -49.31 15.68
C LEU A 112 -10.64 -50.04 16.39
N VAL A 113 -11.57 -49.33 17.05
CA VAL A 113 -12.71 -49.94 17.74
C VAL A 113 -13.62 -50.65 16.75
N TYR A 114 -13.92 -50.03 15.60
CA TYR A 114 -14.72 -50.65 14.53
C TYR A 114 -14.09 -51.94 14.01
N ASN A 115 -12.76 -51.97 13.86
CA ASN A 115 -12.04 -53.16 13.40
C ASN A 115 -11.86 -54.23 14.50
N LEU A 116 -11.99 -53.86 15.78
CA LEU A 116 -11.82 -54.77 16.92
C LEU A 116 -13.14 -55.39 17.41
N LEU A 117 -14.29 -54.77 17.13
CA LEU A 117 -15.58 -55.38 17.36
C LEU A 117 -15.98 -56.21 16.13
N PRO A 118 -15.91 -57.55 16.20
CA PRO A 118 -16.32 -58.44 15.11
C PRO A 118 -17.83 -58.45 14.89
#